data_AF-X0WYJ4-F1
#
_entry.id   AF-X0WYJ4-F1
#
_cell.length_a   1.000
_cell.length_b   1.000
_cell.length_c   1.000
_cell.angle_alpha   90.00
_cell.angle_beta   90.00
_cell.angle_gamma   90.00
#
_symmetry.space_group_name_H-M   'P 1'
#
loop_
_entity.id
_entity.type
_entity.pdbx_description
1 polymer ?
#
loop_
_entity_poly.entity_id
_entity_poly.type
_entity_poly.pdbx_seq_one_letter_code
_entity_poly.pdbx_strand_id
1 'polypeptide(L)'
;SVWELMKVGERCVTLDRVFNVREGKKKADDYLPGRFFTPFDSGPLKGVGINEDEMAQAIDAYYAMIGWDKDGKPTLAKLQELGIEWANNV
;
A
#
# COMPACT_ATOMS: atom_id res chain seq x y z
N SER A 1 17.93 0.33 18.03
CA SER A 1 17.25 -0.93 18.42
C SER A 1 16.56 -1.51 17.20
N VAL A 2 15.96 -2.72 17.27
CA VAL A 2 15.13 -3.25 16.16
C VAL A 2 13.97 -2.30 15.84
N TRP A 3 13.39 -1.66 16.85
CA TRP A 3 12.34 -0.66 16.67
C TRP A 3 12.77 0.53 15.80
N GLU A 4 13.95 1.11 16.06
CA GLU A 4 14.51 2.18 15.23
C GLU A 4 14.70 1.75 13.77
N LEU A 5 15.19 0.53 13.56
CA LEU A 5 15.39 -0.02 12.21
C LEU A 5 14.05 -0.16 11.48
N MET A 6 13.01 -0.65 12.16
CA MET A 6 11.65 -0.73 11.59
C MET A 6 11.11 0.65 11.24
N LYS A 7 11.35 1.67 12.07
CA LYS A 7 10.95 3.05 11.78
C LYS A 7 11.68 3.66 10.59
N VAL A 8 12.95 3.31 10.38
CA VAL A 8 13.68 3.69 9.17
C VAL A 8 13.05 3.05 7.93
N GLY A 9 12.70 1.77 7.98
CA GLY A 9 12.00 1.09 6.89
C GLY A 9 10.64 1.72 6.57
N GLU A 10 9.83 1.99 7.59
CA GLU A 10 8.52 2.65 7.46
C GLU A 10 8.65 4.05 6.82
N ARG A 11 9.68 4.81 7.18
CA ARG A 11 10.00 6.11 6.58
C ARG A 11 10.35 6.00 5.11
N CYS A 12 11.17 5.02 4.72
CA CYS A 12 11.55 4.81 3.32
C CYS A 12 10.31 4.48 2.46
N VAL A 13 9.50 3.51 2.88
CA VAL A 13 8.28 3.12 2.16
C VAL A 13 7.31 4.30 2.05
N THR A 14 7.18 5.09 3.11
CA THR A 14 6.30 6.27 3.11
C THR A 14 6.81 7.36 2.17
N LEU A 15 8.12 7.64 2.13
CA LEU A 15 8.70 8.62 1.20
C LEU A 15 8.56 8.18 -0.26
N ASP A 16 8.78 6.90 -0.56
CA ASP A 16 8.54 6.35 -1.90
C ASP A 16 7.08 6.56 -2.32
N ARG A 17 6.15 6.37 -1.38
CA ARG A 17 4.73 6.63 -1.63
C ARG A 17 4.45 8.11 -1.91
N VAL A 18 4.98 9.01 -1.09
CA VAL A 18 4.82 10.46 -1.29
C VAL A 18 5.31 10.86 -2.67
N PHE A 19 6.50 10.39 -3.07
CA PHE A 19 7.04 10.63 -4.41
C PHE A 19 6.10 10.10 -5.49
N ASN A 20 5.66 8.84 -5.40
CA ASN A 20 4.82 8.24 -6.43
C ASN A 20 3.46 8.95 -6.56
N VAL A 21 2.85 9.36 -5.44
CA VAL A 21 1.59 10.13 -5.45
C VAL A 21 1.80 11.49 -6.13
N ARG A 22 2.95 12.15 -5.90
CA ARG A 22 3.32 13.39 -6.61
C ARG A 22 3.43 13.21 -8.11
N GLU A 23 4.00 12.09 -8.53
CA GLU A 23 4.13 11.73 -9.94
C GLU A 23 2.83 11.16 -10.53
N GLY A 24 1.72 11.17 -9.76
CA GLY A 24 0.38 10.86 -10.26
C GLY A 24 -0.09 9.42 -10.03
N LYS A 25 0.63 8.61 -9.24
CA LYS A 25 0.16 7.28 -8.82
C LYS A 25 -1.11 7.41 -7.97
N LYS A 26 -2.09 6.56 -8.26
CA LYS A 26 -3.40 6.52 -7.60
C LYS A 26 -3.61 5.17 -6.93
N LYS A 27 -4.60 5.08 -6.04
CA LYS A 27 -5.10 3.81 -5.50
C LYS A 27 -5.42 2.78 -6.59
N ALA A 28 -5.96 3.22 -7.73
CA ALA A 28 -6.26 2.34 -8.86
C ALA A 28 -5.03 1.63 -9.45
N ASP A 29 -3.82 2.15 -9.23
CA ASP A 29 -2.57 1.55 -9.68
C ASP A 29 -1.99 0.54 -8.67
N ASP A 30 -2.60 0.40 -7.49
CA ASP A 30 -2.20 -0.59 -6.47
C ASP A 30 -3.02 -1.88 -6.64
N TYR A 31 -3.01 -2.42 -7.86
CA TYR A 31 -3.82 -3.57 -8.23
C TYR A 31 -2.97 -4.67 -8.88
N LEU A 32 -3.46 -5.90 -8.83
CA LEU A 32 -2.76 -7.04 -9.44
C LEU A 32 -3.13 -7.16 -10.93
N PRO A 33 -2.23 -7.70 -11.75
CA PRO A 33 -2.58 -8.09 -13.11
C PRO A 33 -3.77 -9.06 -13.16
N GLY A 34 -4.61 -8.96 -14.18
CA GLY A 34 -5.85 -9.76 -14.30
C GLY A 34 -5.66 -11.27 -14.17
N ARG A 35 -4.47 -11.79 -14.53
CA ARG A 35 -4.11 -13.21 -14.42
C ARG A 35 -4.27 -13.78 -13.00
N PHE A 36 -4.07 -12.96 -11.97
CA PHE A 36 -4.15 -13.38 -10.57
C PHE A 36 -5.58 -13.70 -10.12
N PHE A 37 -6.59 -13.12 -10.79
CA PHE A 37 -8.00 -13.37 -10.51
C PHE A 37 -8.55 -14.55 -11.31
N THR A 38 -7.82 -15.01 -12.34
CA THR A 38 -8.19 -16.21 -13.09
C THR A 38 -7.79 -17.47 -12.31
N PRO A 39 -8.75 -18.35 -11.94
CA PRO A 39 -8.45 -19.55 -11.19
C PRO A 39 -7.48 -20.49 -11.92
N PHE A 40 -6.77 -21.33 -11.17
CA PHE A 40 -6.00 -22.41 -11.77
C PHE A 40 -6.92 -23.49 -12.38
N ASP A 41 -6.57 -23.96 -13.57
CA ASP A 41 -7.37 -24.99 -14.27
C ASP A 41 -7.02 -26.42 -13.81
N SER A 42 -5.88 -26.60 -13.15
CA SER A 42 -5.38 -27.92 -12.72
C SER A 42 -4.45 -27.85 -11.52
N GLY A 43 -4.10 -29.02 -10.98
CA GLY A 43 -3.22 -29.16 -9.82
C GLY A 43 -3.91 -28.94 -8.46
N PRO A 44 -3.15 -28.92 -7.35
CA PRO A 44 -3.69 -28.82 -5.99
C PRO A 44 -4.47 -27.54 -5.71
N LEU A 45 -4.22 -26.47 -6.47
CA LEU A 45 -4.90 -25.18 -6.35
C LEU A 45 -5.98 -24.98 -7.42
N LYS A 46 -6.43 -26.04 -8.09
CA LYS A 46 -7.49 -25.96 -9.10
C LYS A 46 -8.72 -25.24 -8.54
N GLY A 47 -9.23 -24.25 -9.27
CA GLY A 47 -10.37 -23.43 -8.86
C GLY A 47 -10.02 -22.28 -7.91
N VAL A 48 -8.77 -22.15 -7.47
CA VAL A 48 -8.31 -21.04 -6.63
C VAL A 48 -7.83 -19.89 -7.52
N GLY A 49 -8.42 -18.72 -7.32
CA GLY A 49 -7.96 -17.43 -7.83
C GLY A 49 -8.13 -16.39 -6.72
N ILE A 50 -7.45 -15.24 -6.84
CA ILE A 50 -7.69 -14.13 -5.91
C ILE A 50 -9.07 -13.55 -6.19
N ASN A 51 -9.84 -13.21 -5.15
CA ASN A 51 -11.08 -12.49 -5.30
C ASN A 51 -10.81 -10.98 -5.43
N GLU A 52 -11.41 -10.34 -6.45
CA GLU A 52 -11.19 -8.92 -6.75
C GLU A 52 -11.68 -7.98 -5.65
N ASP A 53 -12.84 -8.26 -5.05
CA ASP A 53 -13.43 -7.47 -3.97
C ASP A 53 -12.62 -7.61 -2.68
N GLU A 54 -12.16 -8.84 -2.36
CA GLU A 54 -11.29 -9.08 -1.22
C GLU A 54 -9.93 -8.38 -1.40
N MET A 55 -9.38 -8.35 -2.62
CA MET A 55 -8.17 -7.59 -2.93
C MET A 55 -8.37 -6.09 -2.69
N ALA A 56 -9.50 -5.53 -3.15
CA ALA A 56 -9.83 -4.12 -2.93
C ALA A 56 -9.93 -3.79 -1.42
N GLN A 57 -10.59 -4.66 -0.64
CA GLN A 57 -10.70 -4.51 0.81
C GLN A 57 -9.33 -4.66 1.51
N ALA A 58 -8.48 -5.57 1.04
CA ALA A 58 -7.14 -5.76 1.60
C ALA A 58 -6.26 -4.53 1.40
N ILE A 59 -6.36 -3.84 0.25
CA ILE A 59 -5.66 -2.58 -0.01
C ILE A 59 -6.11 -1.50 1.00
N ASP A 60 -7.42 -1.36 1.21
CA ASP A 60 -7.98 -0.40 2.16
C ASP A 60 -7.55 -0.68 3.60
N ALA A 61 -7.58 -1.95 4.00
CA ALA A 61 -7.10 -2.38 5.31
C ALA A 61 -5.60 -2.10 5.50
N TYR A 62 -4.80 -2.33 4.45
CA TYR A 62 -3.37 -2.05 4.48
C TYR A 62 -3.08 -0.56 4.67
N TYR A 63 -3.74 0.32 3.92
CA TYR A 63 -3.59 1.77 4.08
C TYR A 63 -3.93 2.22 5.50
N ALA A 64 -5.05 1.77 6.04
CA ALA A 64 -5.46 2.10 7.41
C ALA A 64 -4.41 1.64 8.43
N MET A 65 -3.85 0.43 8.27
CA MET A 65 -2.83 -0.12 9.17
C MET A 65 -1.55 0.70 9.18
N ILE A 66 -1.15 1.29 8.05
CA ILE A 66 0.09 2.08 7.94
C ILE A 66 -0.15 3.60 8.03
N GLY A 67 -1.36 4.02 8.43
CA GLY A 67 -1.68 5.43 8.65
C GLY A 67 -1.78 6.26 7.36
N TRP A 68 -2.22 5.64 6.28
CA TRP A 68 -2.55 6.30 5.00
C TRP A 68 -4.07 6.44 4.86
N ASP A 69 -4.50 7.41 4.06
CA ASP A 69 -5.91 7.63 3.78
C ASP A 69 -6.46 6.66 2.73
N LYS A 70 -7.77 6.74 2.49
CA LYS A 70 -8.51 5.92 1.53
C LYS A 70 -8.05 6.08 0.07
N ASP A 71 -7.33 7.14 -0.25
CA ASP A 71 -6.78 7.41 -1.59
C ASP A 71 -5.31 6.96 -1.68
N GLY A 72 -4.79 6.34 -0.61
CA GLY A 72 -3.44 5.82 -0.48
C GLY A 72 -2.40 6.91 -0.24
N LYS A 73 -2.79 8.06 0.32
CA LYS A 73 -1.86 9.13 0.68
C LYS A 73 -1.47 9.03 2.16
N PRO A 74 -0.19 9.10 2.52
CA PRO A 74 0.21 9.17 3.93
C PRO A 74 -0.46 10.35 4.64
N THR A 75 -1.03 10.12 5.82
CA THR A 75 -1.66 11.19 6.60
C THR A 75 -0.60 12.10 7.22
N LEU A 76 -0.97 13.36 7.49
CA LEU A 76 -0.06 14.30 8.18
C LEU A 76 0.42 13.74 9.54
N ALA A 77 -0.46 13.07 10.29
CA ALA A 77 -0.10 12.45 11.56
C ALA A 77 1.00 11.38 11.38
N LYS A 78 0.89 10.53 10.35
CA LYS A 78 1.91 9.53 10.01
C LYS A 78 3.24 10.19 9.59
N LEU A 79 3.18 11.26 8.80
CA LEU A 79 4.40 11.97 8.38
C LEU A 79 5.13 12.62 9.56
N GLN A 80 4.38 13.21 10.50
CA GLN A 80 4.92 13.76 11.75
C GLN A 80 5.51 12.68 12.66
N GLU A 81 4.82 11.55 12.81
CA GLU A 81 5.33 10.39 13.56
C GLU A 81 6.70 9.91 13.04
N LEU A 82 6.89 9.98 11.72
CA LEU A 82 8.11 9.56 11.06
C LEU A 82 9.17 10.69 10.95
N GLY A 83 8.86 11.92 11.35
CA GLY A 83 9.76 13.07 11.24
C GLY A 83 10.05 13.50 9.79
N ILE A 84 9.07 13.32 8.91
CA ILE A 84 9.13 13.67 7.48
C ILE A 84 7.93 14.52 7.04
N GLU A 85 7.35 15.30 7.95
CA GLU A 85 6.22 16.20 7.68
C GLU A 85 6.53 17.26 6.62
N TRP A 86 7.81 17.59 6.40
CA TRP A 86 8.24 18.45 5.29
C TRP A 86 7.89 17.86 3.92
N ALA A 87 7.66 16.55 3.83
CA ALA A 87 7.24 15.87 2.61
C ALA A 87 5.73 15.97 2.34
N ASN A 88 4.96 16.61 3.23
CA ASN A 88 3.50 16.79 3.09
C ASN A 88 3.10 17.77 1.96
N ASN A 89 4.04 18.27 1.17
CA ASN A 89 3.82 19.28 0.13
C ASN A 89 3.91 18.70 -1.27
N VAL A 90 2.87 17.95 -1.62
CA VAL A 90 2.51 17.50 -2.97
C VAL A 90 1.06 17.87 -3.22
#